data_AF-A0AA97DYS0-F1
#
_entry.id   AF-A0AA97DYS0-F1
#
_cell.length_a   1.000
_cell.length_b   1.000
_cell.length_c   1.000
_cell.angle_alpha   90.00
_cell.angle_beta   90.00
_cell.angle_gamma   90.00
#
_symmetry.space_group_name_H-M   'P 1'
#
loop_
_entity.id
_entity.type
_entity.pdbx_description
1 polymer ?
#
loop_
_entity_poly.entity_id
_entity_poly.type
_entity_poly.pdbx_seq_one_letter_code
_entity_poly.pdbx_strand_id
1 'polypeptide(L)'
;MASQAHPLTRSRLGRALLGIIGVAAFVMLWKYAQSAGWAAAGTIPDPFRLPQALIDEWSSDRLVPAILSSLVHYVWGLAIGTALGFLVGTLAASSSLLDALHAWLARILRPIPPLAWVVFAIAWFKVSHAGAAFVIAIGVFWVNYFATYSAVRNVDSRFYELARAFGQNGHLRQALQVTLPGPQQGFFLVFELALDKLG
;
A
#
# COMPACT_ATOMS: atom_id res chain seq x y z
N MET A 1 -46.23 -27.68 8.25
CA MET A 1 -45.31 -26.81 9.03
C MET A 1 -43.97 -27.49 9.06
N ALA A 2 -42.98 -26.84 8.46
CA ALA A 2 -41.65 -27.36 8.19
C ALA A 2 -40.70 -27.23 9.38
N SER A 3 -39.51 -27.83 9.22
CA SER A 3 -38.29 -27.67 10.04
C SER A 3 -38.26 -28.59 11.26
N GLN A 4 -37.25 -29.44 11.49
CA GLN A 4 -35.82 -29.14 11.42
C GLN A 4 -35.01 -30.42 11.14
N ALA A 5 -34.20 -30.43 10.08
CA ALA A 5 -33.07 -31.36 9.99
C ALA A 5 -31.84 -30.63 10.53
N HIS A 6 -31.35 -31.04 11.69
CA HIS A 6 -30.13 -30.53 12.31
C HIS A 6 -28.95 -31.40 11.82
N PRO A 7 -28.08 -30.95 10.90
CA PRO A 7 -27.01 -31.80 10.40
C PRO A 7 -25.85 -31.85 11.40
N LEU A 8 -25.69 -33.03 12.00
CA LEU A 8 -24.47 -33.68 12.51
C LEU A 8 -23.31 -32.75 12.92
N THR A 9 -23.28 -32.45 14.22
CA THR A 9 -22.16 -31.89 14.97
C THR A 9 -20.98 -32.88 14.98
N ARG A 10 -20.19 -32.96 13.90
CA ARG A 10 -18.89 -33.67 13.92
C ARG A 10 -18.01 -33.04 15.01
N SER A 11 -17.49 -33.86 15.92
CA SER A 11 -16.62 -33.42 17.01
C SER A 11 -15.46 -32.57 16.47
N ARG A 12 -15.06 -31.53 17.22
CA ARG A 12 -13.93 -30.64 16.83
C ARG A 12 -12.67 -31.45 16.48
N LEU A 13 -12.46 -32.57 17.18
CA LEU A 13 -11.36 -33.51 16.96
C LEU A 13 -11.44 -34.21 15.59
N GLY A 14 -12.62 -34.67 15.17
CA GLY A 14 -12.81 -35.29 13.86
C GLY A 14 -12.54 -34.33 12.71
N ARG A 15 -12.96 -33.07 12.84
CA ARG A 15 -12.67 -32.03 11.81
C ARG A 15 -11.18 -31.70 11.75
N ALA A 16 -10.49 -31.62 12.89
CA ALA A 16 -9.04 -31.38 12.94
C ALA A 16 -8.26 -32.52 12.30
N LEU A 17 -8.62 -33.79 12.59
CA LEU A 17 -8.00 -34.96 11.97
C LEU A 17 -8.22 -35.01 10.46
N LEU A 18 -9.44 -34.74 9.98
CA LEU A 18 -9.69 -34.62 8.53
C LEU A 18 -8.86 -33.50 7.90
N GLY A 19 -8.67 -32.37 8.59
CA GLY A 19 -7.81 -31.27 8.14
C GLY A 19 -6.35 -31.70 8.00
N ILE A 20 -5.79 -32.36 9.02
CA ILE A 20 -4.41 -32.87 9.01
C ILE A 20 -4.22 -33.88 7.89
N ILE A 21 -5.15 -34.83 7.73
CA ILE A 21 -5.11 -35.82 6.66
C ILE A 21 -5.17 -35.13 5.28
N GLY A 22 -6.02 -34.12 5.12
CA GLY A 22 -6.11 -33.36 3.88
C GLY A 22 -4.80 -32.65 3.53
N VAL A 23 -4.17 -31.99 4.49
CA VAL A 23 -2.86 -31.33 4.30
C VAL A 23 -1.78 -32.37 3.99
N ALA A 24 -1.73 -33.49 4.72
CA ALA A 24 -0.75 -34.55 4.48
C ALA A 24 -0.92 -35.18 3.09
N ALA A 25 -2.16 -35.45 2.68
CA ALA A 25 -2.48 -35.96 1.34
C ALA A 25 -2.04 -34.98 0.24
N PHE A 26 -2.28 -33.68 0.45
CA PHE A 26 -1.83 -32.64 -0.48
C PHE A 26 -0.30 -32.59 -0.59
N VAL A 27 0.43 -32.60 0.53
CA VAL A 27 1.91 -32.59 0.53
C VAL A 27 2.48 -33.85 -0.13
N MET A 28 1.87 -35.01 0.12
CA MET A 28 2.26 -36.27 -0.51
C MET A 28 2.01 -36.25 -2.02
N LEU A 29 0.85 -35.74 -2.46
CA LEU A 29 0.55 -35.58 -3.88
C LEU A 29 1.53 -34.63 -4.56
N TRP A 30 1.90 -33.52 -3.91
CA TRP A 30 2.93 -32.61 -4.38
C TRP A 30 4.27 -33.33 -4.54
N LYS A 31 4.75 -34.00 -3.48
CA LYS A 31 6.02 -34.74 -3.53
C LYS A 31 6.01 -35.79 -4.64
N TYR A 32 4.90 -36.48 -4.81
CA TYR A 32 4.71 -37.43 -5.89
C TYR A 32 4.82 -36.75 -7.26
N ALA A 33 4.08 -35.67 -7.50
CA ALA A 33 4.14 -34.90 -8.75
C ALA A 33 5.55 -34.37 -9.07
N GLN A 34 6.31 -33.97 -8.04
CA GLN A 34 7.71 -33.57 -8.16
C GLN A 34 8.61 -34.74 -8.57
N SER A 35 8.47 -35.90 -7.92
CA SER A 35 9.27 -37.10 -8.18
C SER A 35 8.94 -37.78 -9.52
N ALA A 36 7.69 -37.66 -9.98
CA ALA A 36 7.21 -38.23 -11.24
C ALA A 36 7.68 -37.43 -12.47
N GLY A 37 8.41 -36.33 -12.28
CA GLY A 37 8.98 -35.55 -13.39
C GLY A 37 7.94 -34.83 -14.25
N TRP A 38 6.77 -34.51 -13.69
CA TRP A 38 5.68 -33.84 -14.43
C TRP A 38 6.03 -32.41 -14.89
N ALA A 39 7.10 -31.83 -14.36
CA ALA A 39 7.65 -30.55 -14.79
C ALA A 39 9.17 -30.59 -14.83
N ALA A 40 9.79 -29.63 -15.54
CA ALA A 40 11.23 -29.48 -15.58
C ALA A 40 11.84 -29.35 -14.17
N ALA A 41 13.06 -29.85 -14.01
CA ALA A 41 13.80 -29.75 -12.76
C ALA A 41 13.92 -28.27 -12.33
N GLY A 42 13.41 -27.95 -11.13
CA GLY A 42 13.35 -26.59 -10.59
C GLY A 42 11.98 -25.90 -10.67
N THR A 43 11.03 -26.41 -11.46
CA THR A 43 9.68 -25.84 -11.54
C THR A 43 8.80 -26.26 -10.37
N ILE A 44 8.91 -27.51 -9.92
CA ILE A 44 8.21 -28.01 -8.73
C ILE A 44 9.25 -28.13 -7.60
N PRO A 45 9.27 -27.20 -6.63
CA PRO A 45 10.21 -27.28 -5.52
C PRO A 45 9.82 -28.45 -4.60
N ASP A 46 10.84 -29.06 -3.99
CA ASP A 46 10.65 -30.14 -3.03
C ASP A 46 10.17 -29.55 -1.69
N PRO A 47 8.95 -29.88 -1.21
CA PRO A 47 8.41 -29.32 0.03
C PRO A 47 9.27 -29.66 1.25
N PHE A 48 10.03 -30.76 1.20
CA PHE A 48 10.90 -31.19 2.31
C PHE A 48 12.29 -30.54 2.29
N ARG A 49 12.65 -29.81 1.22
CA ARG A 49 13.90 -29.03 1.17
C ARG A 49 13.78 -27.70 1.92
N LEU A 50 12.57 -27.27 2.29
CA LEU A 50 12.34 -25.99 2.96
C LEU A 50 13.16 -25.82 4.25
N PRO A 51 13.21 -26.79 5.19
CA PRO A 51 13.98 -26.61 6.42
C PRO A 51 15.48 -26.47 6.16
N GLN A 52 16.02 -27.26 5.22
CA GLN A 52 17.43 -27.19 4.85
C GLN A 52 17.76 -25.86 4.18
N ALA A 53 16.94 -25.44 3.21
CA ALA A 53 17.12 -24.15 2.53
C ALA A 53 17.04 -22.96 3.51
N LEU A 54 16.17 -23.03 4.52
CA LEU A 54 16.10 -22.02 5.57
C LEU A 54 17.39 -21.99 6.41
N ILE A 55 17.94 -23.13 6.79
CA ILE A 55 19.20 -23.20 7.56
C ILE A 55 20.38 -22.71 6.70
N ASP A 56 20.45 -23.13 5.44
CA ASP A 56 21.50 -22.73 4.51
C ASP A 56 21.47 -21.21 4.27
N GLU A 57 20.28 -20.62 4.14
CA GLU A 57 20.12 -19.18 3.98
C GLU A 57 20.42 -18.43 5.30
N TRP A 58 19.96 -18.95 6.45
CA TRP A 58 20.20 -18.40 7.79
C TRP A 58 21.68 -18.39 8.17
N SER A 59 22.40 -19.45 7.83
CA SER A 59 23.83 -19.57 8.05
C SER A 59 24.67 -18.84 7.00
N SER A 60 24.04 -18.32 5.94
CA SER A 60 24.74 -17.54 4.94
C SER A 60 24.88 -16.07 5.37
N ASP A 61 26.03 -15.46 5.07
CA ASP A 61 26.25 -14.03 5.23
C ASP A 61 25.47 -13.18 4.20
N ARG A 62 24.55 -13.77 3.43
CA ARG A 62 23.81 -13.11 2.34
C ARG A 62 22.50 -12.49 2.77
N LEU A 63 21.88 -13.01 3.83
CA LEU A 63 20.58 -12.53 4.32
C LEU A 63 20.59 -11.04 4.66
N VAL A 64 21.57 -10.62 5.47
CA VAL A 64 21.67 -9.24 5.94
C VAL A 64 21.86 -8.28 4.74
N PRO A 65 22.84 -8.47 3.84
CA PRO A 65 22.96 -7.68 2.62
C PRO A 65 21.69 -7.66 1.76
N ALA A 66 20.99 -8.80 1.61
CA ALA A 66 19.76 -8.88 0.83
C ALA A 66 18.60 -8.07 1.45
N ILE A 67 18.46 -8.11 2.77
CA ILE A 67 17.48 -7.31 3.51
C ILE A 67 17.80 -5.82 3.38
N LEU A 68 19.05 -5.42 3.62
CA LEU A 68 19.47 -4.03 3.48
C LEU A 68 19.25 -3.53 2.05
N SER A 69 19.62 -4.32 1.04
CA SER A 69 19.38 -3.95 -0.35
C SER A 69 17.89 -3.75 -0.63
N SER A 70 17.02 -4.59 -0.09
CA SER A 70 15.57 -4.47 -0.25
C SER A 70 15.04 -3.22 0.45
N LEU A 71 15.57 -2.89 1.63
CA LEU A 71 15.21 -1.71 2.39
C LEU A 71 15.61 -0.42 1.66
N VAL A 72 16.79 -0.39 1.02
CA VAL A 72 17.23 0.76 0.22
C VAL A 72 16.25 1.08 -0.90
N HIS A 73 15.72 0.06 -1.60
CA HIS A 73 14.68 0.28 -2.61
C HIS A 73 13.42 0.88 -2.01
N TYR A 74 13.03 0.38 -0.84
CA TYR A 74 11.83 0.83 -0.15
C TYR A 74 11.95 2.29 0.29
N VAL A 75 13.09 2.67 0.89
CA VAL A 75 13.35 4.03 1.34
C VAL A 75 13.31 5.02 0.18
N TRP A 76 14.03 4.74 -0.91
CA TRP A 76 14.07 5.63 -2.07
C TRP A 76 12.72 5.69 -2.80
N GLY A 77 12.08 4.54 -2.98
CA GLY A 77 10.75 4.47 -3.58
C GLY A 77 9.72 5.27 -2.78
N LEU A 78 9.69 5.08 -1.46
CA LEU A 78 8.79 5.78 -0.56
C LEU A 78 9.08 7.29 -0.55
N ALA A 79 10.34 7.71 -0.45
CA ALA A 79 10.72 9.12 -0.39
C ALA A 79 10.32 9.85 -1.68
N ILE A 80 10.69 9.31 -2.84
CA ILE A 80 10.42 9.91 -4.15
C ILE A 80 8.91 9.88 -4.44
N GLY A 81 8.27 8.72 -4.25
CA GLY A 81 6.83 8.57 -4.49
C GLY A 81 5.99 9.49 -3.60
N THR A 82 6.36 9.62 -2.33
CA THR A 82 5.65 10.50 -1.38
C THR A 82 5.83 11.97 -1.73
N ALA A 83 7.08 12.40 -1.97
CA ALA A 83 7.35 13.79 -2.32
C ALA A 83 6.62 14.21 -3.61
N LEU A 84 6.71 13.39 -4.66
CA LEU A 84 6.04 13.66 -5.94
C LEU A 84 4.51 13.56 -5.81
N GLY A 85 3.99 12.54 -5.11
CA GLY A 85 2.55 12.36 -4.94
C GLY A 85 1.92 13.53 -4.19
N PHE A 86 2.56 13.97 -3.12
CA PHE A 86 2.12 15.15 -2.36
C PHE A 86 2.19 16.44 -3.19
N LEU A 87 3.32 16.69 -3.86
CA LEU A 87 3.51 17.90 -4.66
C LEU A 87 2.52 17.97 -5.83
N VAL A 88 2.38 16.88 -6.60
CA VAL A 88 1.47 16.85 -7.75
C VAL A 88 0.02 16.82 -7.28
N GLY A 89 -0.29 16.17 -6.15
CA GLY A 89 -1.63 16.11 -5.57
C GLY A 89 -2.12 17.48 -5.09
N THR A 90 -1.27 18.23 -4.39
CA THR A 90 -1.57 19.61 -3.98
C THR A 90 -1.74 20.55 -5.16
N LEU A 91 -0.86 20.46 -6.17
CA LEU A 91 -0.97 21.26 -7.39
C LEU A 91 -2.27 20.95 -8.14
N ALA A 92 -2.61 19.66 -8.30
CA ALA A 92 -3.82 19.24 -8.97
C ALA A 92 -5.09 19.73 -8.25
N ALA A 93 -5.10 19.71 -6.92
CA ALA A 93 -6.23 20.20 -6.14
C ALA A 93 -6.35 21.74 -6.17
N SER A 94 -5.25 22.46 -6.38
CA SER A 94 -5.24 23.93 -6.37
C SER A 94 -5.62 24.58 -7.71
N SER A 95 -5.64 23.82 -8.82
CA SER A 95 -5.92 24.34 -10.17
C SER A 95 -7.19 23.74 -10.75
N SER A 96 -8.08 24.59 -11.27
CA SER A 96 -9.33 24.17 -11.94
C SER A 96 -9.08 23.36 -13.20
N LEU A 97 -8.02 23.67 -13.95
CA LEU A 97 -7.62 22.90 -15.14
C LEU A 97 -7.15 21.49 -14.75
N LEU A 98 -6.30 21.39 -13.73
CA LEU A 98 -5.74 20.11 -13.29
C LEU A 98 -6.79 19.22 -12.61
N ASP A 99 -7.81 19.81 -11.97
CA ASP A 99 -8.97 19.11 -11.44
C ASP A 99 -9.82 18.46 -12.55
N ALA A 100 -10.10 19.20 -13.63
CA ALA A 100 -10.79 18.64 -14.79
C ALA A 100 -10.01 17.45 -15.41
N LEU A 101 -8.67 17.56 -15.50
CA LEU A 101 -7.81 16.46 -15.94
C LEU A 101 -7.80 15.30 -14.94
N HIS A 102 -7.75 15.59 -13.64
CA HIS A 102 -7.78 14.60 -12.56
C HIS A 102 -9.05 13.74 -12.63
N ALA A 103 -10.22 14.32 -12.84
CA ALA A 103 -11.48 13.59 -12.88
C ALA A 103 -11.46 12.47 -13.94
N TRP A 104 -10.91 12.75 -15.12
CA TRP A 104 -10.70 11.76 -16.18
C TRP A 104 -9.62 10.74 -15.82
N LEU A 105 -8.48 11.23 -15.32
CA LEU A 105 -7.33 10.39 -14.99
C LEU A 105 -7.67 9.39 -13.87
N ALA A 106 -8.37 9.84 -12.83
CA ALA A 106 -8.82 9.02 -11.71
C ALA A 106 -9.73 7.88 -12.15
N ARG A 107 -10.61 8.12 -13.14
CA ARG A 107 -11.52 7.10 -13.69
C ARG A 107 -10.77 5.98 -14.41
N ILE A 108 -9.68 6.31 -15.11
CA ILE A 108 -8.87 5.36 -15.88
C ILE A 108 -7.86 4.64 -14.98
N LEU A 109 -7.25 5.34 -14.03
CA LEU A 109 -6.13 4.81 -13.26
C LEU A 109 -6.56 4.06 -11.99
N ARG A 110 -7.69 4.40 -11.35
CA ARG A 110 -8.16 3.68 -10.14
C ARG A 110 -8.31 2.16 -10.32
N PRO A 111 -8.82 1.63 -11.45
CA PRO A 111 -8.94 0.19 -11.65
C PRO A 111 -7.60 -0.52 -11.88
N ILE A 112 -6.53 0.23 -12.21
CA ILE A 112 -5.25 -0.37 -12.57
C ILE A 112 -4.53 -0.79 -11.29
N PRO A 113 -4.28 -2.10 -11.09
CA PRO A 113 -3.56 -2.55 -9.91
C PRO A 113 -2.13 -1.99 -9.94
N PRO A 114 -1.57 -1.55 -8.79
CA PRO A 114 -0.19 -1.08 -8.73
C PRO A 114 0.83 -2.12 -9.26
N LEU A 115 0.49 -3.41 -9.19
CA LEU A 115 1.32 -4.49 -9.69
C LEU A 115 1.50 -4.47 -11.22
N ALA A 116 0.60 -3.84 -11.98
CA ALA A 116 0.74 -3.72 -13.44
C ALA A 116 2.01 -2.97 -13.85
N TRP A 117 2.51 -2.08 -12.97
CA TRP A 117 3.74 -1.32 -13.21
C TRP A 117 5.01 -2.17 -13.22
N VAL A 118 4.97 -3.40 -12.69
CA VAL A 118 6.11 -4.33 -12.70
C VAL A 118 6.55 -4.64 -14.13
N VAL A 119 5.62 -4.83 -15.06
CA VAL A 119 5.93 -5.14 -16.46
C VAL A 119 6.74 -4.01 -17.11
N PHE A 120 6.32 -2.77 -16.88
CA PHE A 120 7.03 -1.59 -17.37
C PHE A 120 8.39 -1.42 -16.71
N ALA A 121 8.47 -1.67 -15.40
CA ALA A 121 9.73 -1.59 -14.65
C ALA A 121 10.77 -2.57 -15.21
N ILE A 122 10.37 -3.81 -15.50
CA ILE A 122 11.24 -4.81 -16.11
C ILE A 122 11.63 -4.40 -17.54
N ALA A 123 10.70 -3.84 -18.33
CA ALA A 123 11.00 -3.42 -19.70
C ALA A 123 12.05 -2.27 -19.75
N TRP A 124 11.94 -1.28 -18.85
CA TRP A 124 12.83 -0.12 -18.84
C TRP A 124 14.12 -0.34 -18.07
N PHE A 125 14.02 -0.88 -16.86
CA PHE A 125 15.14 -0.96 -15.93
C PHE A 125 15.74 -2.37 -15.85
N LYS A 126 15.14 -3.34 -16.56
CA LYS A 126 15.41 -4.78 -16.38
C LYS A 126 15.19 -5.18 -14.92
N VAL A 127 15.60 -6.40 -14.57
CA VAL A 127 15.62 -6.83 -13.17
C VAL A 127 16.78 -6.10 -12.48
N SER A 128 16.48 -4.98 -11.83
CA SER A 128 17.48 -4.13 -11.18
C SER A 128 16.93 -3.43 -9.93
N HIS A 129 17.87 -2.93 -9.11
CA HIS A 129 17.58 -2.13 -7.92
C HIS A 129 16.73 -0.89 -8.22
N ALA A 130 17.01 -0.22 -9.34
CA ALA A 130 16.23 0.93 -9.81
C ALA A 130 14.81 0.54 -10.22
N GLY A 131 14.63 -0.61 -10.87
CA GLY A 131 13.31 -1.14 -11.23
C GLY A 131 12.46 -1.42 -9.99
N ALA A 132 13.04 -2.01 -8.94
CA ALA A 132 12.34 -2.25 -7.68
C ALA A 132 11.91 -0.95 -7.00
N ALA A 133 12.81 0.04 -6.91
CA ALA A 133 12.49 1.35 -6.35
C ALA A 133 11.39 2.08 -7.16
N PHE A 134 11.42 1.97 -8.49
CA PHE A 134 10.41 2.58 -9.37
C PHE A 134 9.00 2.02 -9.12
N VAL A 135 8.85 0.70 -8.99
CA VAL A 135 7.55 0.07 -8.70
C VAL A 135 6.98 0.54 -7.36
N ILE A 136 7.83 0.66 -6.35
CA ILE A 136 7.43 1.19 -5.04
C ILE A 136 7.03 2.67 -5.18
N ALA A 137 7.85 3.47 -5.86
CA ALA A 137 7.61 4.90 -6.05
C ALA A 137 6.28 5.18 -6.75
N ILE A 138 5.95 4.47 -7.83
CA ILE A 138 4.70 4.72 -8.57
C ILE A 138 3.47 4.29 -7.77
N GLY A 139 3.56 3.19 -7.00
CA GLY A 139 2.49 2.76 -6.12
C GLY A 139 2.21 3.77 -5.01
N VAL A 140 3.27 4.21 -4.32
CA VAL A 140 3.19 5.24 -3.27
C VAL A 140 2.73 6.58 -3.83
N PHE A 141 3.21 6.95 -5.02
CA PHE A 141 2.83 8.18 -5.72
C PHE A 141 1.32 8.28 -5.87
N TRP A 142 0.65 7.27 -6.42
CA TRP A 142 -0.80 7.35 -6.65
C TRP A 142 -1.59 7.39 -5.34
N VAL A 143 -1.20 6.60 -4.34
CA VAL A 143 -1.85 6.62 -3.01
C VAL A 143 -1.76 8.01 -2.39
N ASN A 144 -0.56 8.58 -2.35
CA ASN A 144 -0.33 9.90 -1.75
C ASN A 144 -0.92 11.03 -2.59
N TYR A 145 -0.91 10.90 -3.92
CA TYR A 145 -1.58 11.83 -4.83
C TYR A 145 -3.08 11.90 -4.55
N PHE A 146 -3.78 10.75 -4.53
CA PHE A 146 -5.23 10.73 -4.29
C PHE A 146 -5.58 11.15 -2.85
N ALA A 147 -4.78 10.74 -1.86
CA ALA A 147 -4.97 11.14 -0.47
C ALA A 147 -4.83 12.66 -0.32
N THR A 148 -3.75 13.23 -0.86
CA THR A 148 -3.49 14.68 -0.81
C THR A 148 -4.52 15.46 -1.59
N TYR A 149 -4.87 15.03 -2.80
CA TYR A 149 -5.89 15.65 -3.62
C TYR A 149 -7.23 15.76 -2.87
N SER A 150 -7.68 14.64 -2.30
CA SER A 150 -8.93 14.57 -1.54
C SER A 150 -8.84 15.42 -0.26
N ALA A 151 -7.69 15.40 0.42
CA ALA A 151 -7.51 16.20 1.63
C ALA A 151 -7.65 17.71 1.33
N VAL A 152 -6.96 18.24 0.32
CA VAL A 152 -7.03 19.66 -0.07
C VAL A 152 -8.45 20.07 -0.47
N ARG A 153 -9.15 19.23 -1.25
CA ARG A 153 -10.50 19.52 -1.77
C ARG A 153 -11.60 19.41 -0.72
N ASN A 154 -11.43 18.56 0.29
CA ASN A 154 -12.41 18.37 1.36
C ASN A 154 -12.21 19.33 2.55
N VAL A 155 -11.22 20.22 2.51
CA VAL A 155 -11.07 21.30 3.49
C VAL A 155 -12.27 22.24 3.41
N ASP A 156 -12.92 22.49 4.55
CA ASP A 156 -14.04 23.42 4.67
C ASP A 156 -13.64 24.84 4.21
N SER A 157 -14.50 25.49 3.42
CA SER A 157 -14.25 26.84 2.89
C SER A 157 -13.99 27.88 3.99
N ARG A 158 -14.49 27.65 5.21
CA ARG A 158 -14.23 28.49 6.39
C ARG A 158 -12.75 28.60 6.74
N PHE A 159 -11.95 27.54 6.53
CA PHE A 159 -10.51 27.62 6.78
C PHE A 159 -9.78 28.48 5.74
N TYR A 160 -10.24 28.46 4.48
CA TYR A 160 -9.72 29.34 3.43
C TYR A 160 -10.13 30.81 3.63
N GLU A 161 -11.32 31.06 4.18
CA GLU A 161 -11.77 32.41 4.55
C GLU A 161 -10.98 32.98 5.74
N LEU A 162 -10.74 32.17 6.78
CA LEU A 162 -9.86 32.54 7.89
C LEU A 162 -8.44 32.85 7.41
N ALA A 163 -7.84 31.99 6.57
CA ALA A 163 -6.51 32.24 6.03
C ALA A 163 -6.42 33.55 5.22
N ARG A 164 -7.47 33.91 4.47
CA ARG A 164 -7.57 35.21 3.79
C ARG A 164 -7.67 36.38 4.78
N ALA A 165 -8.45 36.23 5.85
CA ALA A 165 -8.57 37.26 6.89
C ALA A 165 -7.23 37.55 7.60
N PHE A 166 -6.34 36.54 7.71
CA PHE A 166 -4.97 36.68 8.23
C PHE A 166 -3.92 37.10 7.18
N GLY A 167 -4.33 37.56 5.98
CA GLY A 167 -3.42 38.15 4.98
C GLY A 167 -2.66 37.15 4.09
N GLN A 168 -3.06 35.87 4.07
CA GLN A 168 -2.44 34.88 3.17
C GLN A 168 -3.06 34.97 1.76
N ASN A 169 -2.37 35.66 0.85
CA ASN A 169 -2.76 35.75 -0.55
C ASN A 169 -2.10 34.61 -1.36
N GLY A 170 -2.87 33.57 -1.70
CA GLY A 170 -2.46 32.52 -2.64
C GLY A 170 -3.06 31.14 -2.36
N HIS A 171 -3.78 30.57 -3.33
CA HIS A 171 -4.47 29.27 -3.22
C HIS A 171 -3.53 28.12 -2.83
N LEU A 172 -2.32 28.08 -3.39
CA LEU A 172 -1.29 27.08 -3.07
C LEU A 172 -0.81 27.17 -1.61
N ARG A 173 -0.65 28.39 -1.11
CA ARG A 173 -0.17 28.66 0.25
C ARG A 173 -1.24 28.32 1.29
N GLN A 174 -2.50 28.59 0.97
CA GLN A 174 -3.66 28.19 1.79
C GLN A 174 -3.87 26.67 1.79
N ALA A 175 -3.81 26.03 0.62
CA ALA A 175 -3.95 24.57 0.50
C ALA A 175 -2.86 23.82 1.28
N LEU A 176 -1.59 24.25 1.15
CA LEU A 176 -0.48 23.63 1.89
C LEU A 176 -0.62 23.82 3.41
N GLN A 177 -1.05 25.00 3.87
CA GLN A 177 -1.09 25.29 5.29
C GLN A 177 -2.27 24.62 6.00
N VAL A 178 -3.42 24.50 5.33
CA VAL A 178 -4.61 23.82 5.90
C VAL A 178 -4.52 22.30 5.75
N THR A 179 -3.86 21.79 4.70
CA THR A 179 -3.77 20.35 4.43
C THR A 179 -2.61 19.66 5.13
N LEU A 180 -1.49 20.35 5.35
CA LEU A 180 -0.46 19.81 6.24
C LEU A 180 -1.07 19.76 7.65
N PRO A 181 -1.21 18.57 8.28
CA PRO A 181 -1.54 18.50 9.68
C PRO A 181 -0.30 18.97 10.45
N GLY A 182 -0.08 20.29 10.46
CA GLY A 182 0.66 20.91 11.54
C GLY A 182 -0.21 20.72 12.79
N PRO A 183 0.26 20.06 13.86
CA PRO A 183 -0.50 19.82 15.10
C PRO A 183 -1.04 21.08 15.81
N GLN A 184 -0.95 22.27 15.22
CA GLN A 184 -1.14 23.54 15.90
C GLN A 184 -2.42 24.31 15.48
N GLN A 185 -3.00 24.06 14.30
CA GLN A 185 -3.93 25.05 13.74
C GLN A 185 -5.39 24.89 14.19
N GLY A 186 -5.84 23.68 14.53
CA GLY A 186 -7.21 23.45 15.02
C GLY A 186 -7.33 23.46 16.54
N PHE A 187 -6.31 22.96 17.25
CA PHE A 187 -6.40 22.75 18.69
C PHE A 187 -6.31 24.07 19.46
N PHE A 188 -5.39 24.97 19.08
CA PHE A 188 -5.16 26.21 19.82
C PHE A 188 -6.33 27.19 19.68
N LEU A 189 -6.87 27.33 18.47
CA LEU A 189 -7.97 28.25 18.17
C LEU A 189 -9.31 27.83 18.81
N VAL A 190 -9.58 26.51 18.87
CA VAL A 190 -10.76 25.96 19.55
C VAL A 190 -10.62 26.06 21.07
N PHE A 191 -9.41 25.92 21.61
CA PHE A 191 -9.15 26.04 23.04
C PHE A 191 -9.29 27.49 23.52
N GLU A 192 -8.83 28.47 22.75
CA GLU A 192 -8.94 29.90 23.10
C GLU A 192 -10.40 30.39 23.04
N LEU A 193 -11.17 29.96 22.03
CA LEU A 193 -12.62 30.23 21.96
C LEU A 193 -13.43 29.50 23.06
N ALA A 194 -12.94 28.39 23.60
CA ALA A 194 -13.57 27.70 24.72
C ALA A 194 -13.30 28.39 26.07
N LEU A 195 -12.15 29.06 26.21
CA LEU A 195 -11.81 29.83 27.40
C LEU A 195 -12.55 31.18 27.46
N ASP A 196 -12.78 31.82 26.32
CA ASP A 196 -13.47 33.12 26.24
C ASP A 196 -14.97 33.04 26.59
N LYS A 197 -15.57 31.83 26.58
CA LYS A 197 -16.96 31.57 27.00
C LYS A 197 -17.11 31.16 28.47
N LEU A 198 -16.01 31.07 29.23
CA LEU A 198 -15.99 30.67 30.64
C LEU A 198 -15.57 31.81 31.60
N GLY A 199 -15.35 33.03 31.09
CA GLY A 199 -15.19 34.26 31.87
C GLY A 199 -16.38 35.19 31.71
#